data_AF-A0A3B6PEN8-F1
#
_entry.id   AF-A0A3B6PEN8-F1
#
_cell.length_a   1.000
_cell.length_b   1.000
_cell.length_c   1.000
_cell.angle_alpha   90.00
_cell.angle_beta   90.00
_cell.angle_gamma   90.00
#
_symmetry.space_group_name_H-M   'P 1'
#
loop_
_entity.id
_entity.type
_entity.pdbx_description
1 polymer ?
#
loop_
_entity_poly.entity_id
_entity_poly.type
_entity_poly.pdbx_seq_one_letter_code
_entity_poly.pdbx_strand_id
1 'polypeptide(L)'
;MFRHAMGAVAFVSEEKIAAKVEHLKKTFRWEDAEVGIAISKAPNMLNKTKEFLQRSLEGRLRPRSYVVKFLKANGLLDPDRDLYSAVALNEKVFMKKFICPYKEAALHLAQDYAAACRGEVPARFRFT
;
A
#
# COMPACT_ATOMS: atom_id res chain seq x y z
N MET A 1 17.54 9.75 9.21
CA MET A 1 16.94 8.46 8.80
C MET A 1 17.59 7.25 9.49
N PHE A 2 18.93 7.19 9.57
CA PHE A 2 19.66 6.03 10.16
C PHE A 2 19.29 5.68 11.62
N ARG A 3 19.10 6.67 12.51
CA ARG A 3 18.80 6.41 13.94
C ARG A 3 17.42 5.76 14.18
N HIS A 4 16.42 6.08 13.36
CA HIS A 4 15.09 5.44 13.46
C HIS A 4 15.07 4.03 12.88
N ALA A 5 15.88 3.78 11.85
CA ALA A 5 16.09 2.43 11.33
C ALA A 5 16.73 1.55 12.42
N MET A 6 17.85 1.98 13.01
CA MET A 6 18.55 1.24 14.07
C MET A 6 17.65 0.87 15.26
N GLY A 7 16.81 1.79 15.74
CA GLY A 7 15.86 1.49 16.82
C GLY A 7 14.76 0.47 16.45
N ALA A 8 14.42 0.35 15.16
CA ALA A 8 13.46 -0.66 14.69
C ALA A 8 14.10 -2.04 14.52
N VAL A 9 15.41 -2.11 14.21
CA VAL A 9 16.11 -3.38 13.98
C VAL A 9 16.86 -3.91 15.21
N ALA A 10 17.15 -3.06 16.20
CA ALA A 10 18.01 -3.39 17.34
C ALA A 10 17.60 -4.65 18.15
N PHE A 11 16.32 -5.07 18.06
CA PHE A 11 15.78 -6.22 18.78
C PHE A 11 15.08 -7.24 17.86
N VAL A 12 15.20 -7.10 16.54
CA VAL A 12 14.52 -7.96 15.57
C VAL A 12 15.56 -8.77 14.81
N SER A 13 15.46 -10.09 14.87
CA SER A 13 16.33 -10.98 14.09
C SER A 13 16.09 -10.78 12.59
N GLU A 14 17.12 -11.03 11.78
CA GLU A 14 17.03 -11.01 10.32
C GLU A 14 15.86 -11.87 9.81
N GLU A 15 15.66 -13.05 10.43
CA GLU A 15 14.54 -13.95 10.15
C GLU A 15 13.17 -13.30 10.40
N LYS A 16 13.00 -12.55 11.50
CA LYS A 16 11.74 -11.84 11.79
C LYS A 16 11.49 -10.73 10.79
N ILE A 17 12.53 -10.07 10.29
CA ILE A 17 12.41 -9.04 9.26
C ILE A 17 12.01 -9.69 7.93
N ALA A 18 12.71 -10.75 7.52
CA ALA A 18 12.43 -11.48 6.29
C ALA A 18 10.99 -12.02 6.27
N ALA A 19 10.54 -12.66 7.37
CA ALA A 19 9.17 -13.14 7.50
C ALA A 19 8.13 -12.00 7.37
N LYS A 20 8.46 -10.81 7.85
CA LYS A 20 7.60 -9.63 7.74
C LYS A 20 7.54 -9.08 6.33
N VAL A 21 8.70 -8.97 5.69
CA VAL A 21 8.86 -8.55 4.29
C VAL A 21 8.04 -9.47 3.40
N GLU A 22 8.19 -10.78 3.55
CA GLU A 22 7.42 -11.78 2.79
C GLU A 22 5.91 -11.70 3.07
N HIS A 23 5.52 -11.46 4.33
CA HIS A 23 4.12 -11.22 4.65
C HIS A 23 3.55 -9.98 3.93
N LEU A 24 4.32 -8.88 3.86
CA LEU A 24 3.93 -7.68 3.12
C LEU A 24 3.83 -7.94 1.62
N LYS A 25 4.84 -8.59 1.01
CA LYS A 25 4.83 -8.98 -0.42
C LYS A 25 3.58 -9.76 -0.77
N LYS A 26 3.31 -10.83 -0.02
CA LYS A 26 2.16 -11.70 -0.25
C LYS A 26 0.82 -10.99 -0.07
N THR A 27 0.71 -10.13 0.95
CA THR A 27 -0.54 -9.44 1.28
C THR A 27 -0.88 -8.35 0.27
N PHE A 28 0.13 -7.61 -0.21
CA PHE A 28 -0.08 -6.47 -1.10
C PHE A 28 0.15 -6.75 -2.57
N ARG A 29 0.74 -7.90 -2.89
CA ARG A 29 1.36 -8.13 -4.20
C ARG A 29 2.32 -6.99 -4.52
N TRP A 30 3.17 -6.67 -3.54
CA TRP A 30 4.23 -5.71 -3.72
C TRP A 30 5.47 -6.41 -4.24
N GLU A 31 6.14 -5.77 -5.19
CA GLU A 31 7.46 -6.18 -5.66
C GLU A 31 8.54 -5.85 -4.62
N ASP A 32 9.69 -6.52 -4.70
CA ASP A 32 10.81 -6.31 -3.77
C ASP A 32 11.24 -4.83 -3.71
N ALA A 33 11.22 -4.14 -4.85
CA ALA A 33 11.49 -2.71 -4.92
C ALA A 33 10.44 -1.87 -4.16
N GLU A 34 9.15 -2.20 -4.28
CA GLU A 34 8.07 -1.48 -3.60
C GLU A 34 8.17 -1.66 -2.08
N VAL A 35 8.48 -2.88 -1.62
CA VAL A 35 8.67 -3.18 -0.20
C VAL A 35 9.91 -2.50 0.36
N GLY A 36 11.02 -2.51 -0.39
CA GLY A 36 12.26 -1.84 0.00
C GLY A 36 12.06 -0.33 0.18
N ILE A 37 11.37 0.33 -0.76
CA ILE A 37 11.03 1.76 -0.65
C ILE A 37 10.14 2.01 0.56
N ALA A 38 9.13 1.17 0.79
CA ALA A 38 8.20 1.33 1.91
C ALA A 38 8.91 1.19 3.27
N ILE A 39 9.75 0.17 3.45
CA ILE A 39 10.49 -0.06 4.70
C ILE A 39 11.51 1.06 4.94
N SER A 40 12.19 1.53 3.89
CA SER A 40 13.14 2.64 3.99
C SER A 40 12.47 3.94 4.48
N LYS A 41 11.26 4.24 3.97
CA LYS A 41 10.47 5.40 4.39
C LYS A 41 9.77 5.19 5.75
N ALA A 42 9.52 3.95 6.15
CA ALA A 42 8.69 3.59 7.30
C ALA A 42 9.21 2.37 8.08
N PRO A 43 10.37 2.50 8.74
CA PRO A 43 10.97 1.38 9.47
C PRO A 43 10.06 0.86 10.59
N ASN A 44 9.15 1.69 11.11
CA ASN A 44 8.16 1.31 12.12
C ASN A 44 7.15 0.26 11.64
N MET A 45 6.98 0.02 10.33
CA MET A 45 6.14 -1.07 9.81
C MET A 45 6.67 -2.45 10.23
N LEU A 46 7.99 -2.58 10.40
CA LEU A 46 8.62 -3.79 10.91
C LEU A 46 8.30 -4.06 12.39
N ASN A 47 7.94 -3.01 13.15
CA ASN A 47 7.61 -3.10 14.57
C ASN A 47 6.11 -3.32 14.84
N LYS A 48 5.22 -3.22 13.84
CA LYS A 48 3.78 -3.41 14.02
C LYS A 48 3.40 -4.89 14.15
N THR A 49 2.47 -5.24 15.03
CA THR A 49 2.05 -6.65 15.17
C THR A 49 1.37 -7.15 13.90
N LYS A 50 1.35 -8.47 13.71
CA LYS A 50 0.72 -9.09 12.54
C LYS A 50 -0.77 -8.73 12.45
N GLU A 51 -1.44 -8.60 13.58
CA GLU A 51 -2.86 -8.26 13.69
C GLU A 51 -3.11 -6.78 13.37
N PHE A 52 -2.24 -5.88 13.85
CA PHE A 52 -2.31 -4.45 13.49
C PHE A 52 -2.09 -4.26 12.00
N LEU A 53 -1.10 -4.99 11.46
CA LEU A 53 -0.86 -5.08 10.04
C LEU A 53 -2.14 -5.59 9.40
N GLN A 54 -2.58 -6.82 9.60
CA GLN A 54 -3.77 -7.39 8.96
C GLN A 54 -4.99 -6.45 8.93
N ARG A 55 -5.37 -5.84 10.06
CA ARG A 55 -6.49 -4.88 10.13
C ARG A 55 -6.28 -3.63 9.28
N SER A 56 -5.09 -3.01 9.35
CA SER A 56 -4.76 -1.80 8.59
C SER A 56 -4.43 -2.11 7.12
N LEU A 57 -3.92 -3.31 6.87
CA LEU A 57 -3.42 -3.77 5.59
C LEU A 57 -4.58 -4.19 4.68
N GLU A 58 -5.54 -4.97 5.17
CA GLU A 58 -6.66 -5.51 4.37
C GLU A 58 -7.70 -4.44 3.99
N GLY A 59 -8.15 -3.63 4.95
CA GLY A 59 -9.25 -2.67 4.72
C GLY A 59 -8.82 -1.27 4.26
N ARG A 60 -7.53 -0.93 4.35
CA ARG A 60 -7.04 0.43 4.06
C ARG A 60 -5.88 0.46 3.07
N LEU A 61 -4.80 -0.25 3.35
CA LEU A 61 -3.60 -0.13 2.52
C LEU A 61 -3.73 -0.89 1.19
N ARG A 62 -4.41 -2.03 1.18
CA ARG A 62 -4.58 -2.88 0.00
C ARG A 62 -5.50 -2.23 -1.06
N PRO A 63 -6.69 -1.71 -0.70
CA PRO A 63 -7.53 -0.95 -1.63
C PRO A 63 -6.80 0.24 -2.26
N ARG A 64 -5.99 0.96 -1.46
CA ARG A 64 -5.21 2.10 -1.95
C ARG A 64 -4.11 1.70 -2.91
N SER A 65 -3.44 0.57 -2.64
CA SER A 65 -2.43 0.00 -3.54
C SER A 65 -3.05 -0.30 -4.91
N TYR A 66 -4.24 -0.89 -4.93
CA TYR A 66 -4.94 -1.17 -6.19
C TYR A 66 -5.31 0.07 -6.98
N VAL A 67 -5.82 1.10 -6.31
CA VAL A 67 -6.11 2.39 -6.97
C VAL A 67 -4.86 2.98 -7.59
N VAL A 68 -3.74 3.01 -6.88
CA VAL A 68 -2.49 3.56 -7.40
C VAL A 68 -2.00 2.76 -8.61
N LYS A 69 -2.00 1.41 -8.52
CA LYS A 69 -1.63 0.52 -9.63
C LYS A 69 -2.56 0.70 -10.83
N PHE A 70 -3.86 0.81 -10.60
CA PHE A 70 -4.86 1.07 -11.65
C PHE A 70 -4.58 2.38 -12.36
N LEU A 71 -4.40 3.48 -11.61
CA LEU A 71 -4.17 4.79 -12.21
C LEU A 71 -2.86 4.82 -13.02
N LYS A 72 -1.79 4.20 -12.52
CA LYS A 72 -0.52 4.08 -13.28
C LYS A 72 -0.69 3.28 -14.56
N ALA A 73 -1.34 2.12 -14.48
CA ALA A 73 -1.59 1.25 -15.64
C ALA A 73 -2.44 1.94 -16.73
N ASN A 74 -3.31 2.86 -16.34
CA ASN A 74 -4.16 3.63 -17.25
C ASN A 74 -3.53 4.98 -17.68
N GLY A 75 -2.27 5.26 -17.31
CA GLY A 75 -1.60 6.53 -17.63
C GLY A 75 -2.19 7.75 -16.92
N LEU A 76 -3.04 7.54 -15.91
CA LEU A 76 -3.68 8.60 -15.12
C LEU A 76 -2.81 9.08 -13.96
N LEU A 77 -1.74 8.34 -13.64
CA LEU A 77 -0.78 8.70 -12.62
C LEU A 77 0.64 8.51 -13.15
N ASP A 78 1.50 9.44 -12.78
CA ASP A 78 2.93 9.36 -13.03
C ASP A 78 3.51 7.99 -12.56
N PRO A 79 4.26 7.27 -13.41
CA PRO A 79 4.83 5.96 -13.08
C PRO A 79 5.80 6.00 -11.89
N ASP A 80 6.53 7.10 -11.73
CA ASP A 80 7.54 7.30 -10.68
C ASP A 80 6.91 7.77 -9.36
N ARG A 81 5.63 8.15 -9.36
CA ARG A 81 4.92 8.52 -8.14
C ARG A 81 4.94 7.37 -7.13
N ASP A 82 5.44 7.67 -5.94
CA ASP A 82 5.63 6.63 -4.94
C ASP A 82 4.31 5.98 -4.46
N LEU A 83 4.36 4.68 -4.23
CA LEU A 83 3.25 3.93 -3.68
C LEU A 83 3.06 4.23 -2.18
N TYR A 84 4.19 4.39 -1.47
CA TYR A 84 4.22 4.60 -0.03
C TYR A 84 3.49 5.88 0.40
N SER A 85 3.73 7.02 -0.24
CA SER A 85 3.10 8.28 0.16
C SER A 85 1.63 8.32 -0.19
N ALA A 86 1.15 7.49 -1.13
CA ALA A 86 -0.27 7.32 -1.38
C ALA A 86 -0.95 6.50 -0.27
N VAL A 87 -0.34 5.37 0.12
CA VAL A 87 -0.93 4.49 1.14
C VAL A 87 -0.84 5.08 2.57
N ALA A 88 0.14 5.95 2.82
CA ALA A 88 0.33 6.63 4.11
C ALA A 88 -0.69 7.75 4.41
N LEU A 89 -1.47 8.21 3.42
CA LEU A 89 -2.42 9.31 3.59
C LEU A 89 -3.55 8.97 4.56
N ASN A 90 -4.19 10.00 5.14
CA ASN A 90 -5.50 9.79 5.73
C ASN A 90 -6.56 9.62 4.61
N GLU A 91 -7.72 9.07 4.96
CA GLU A 91 -8.77 8.72 3.99
C GLU A 91 -9.25 9.93 3.16
N LYS A 92 -9.50 11.06 3.83
CA LYS A 92 -9.99 12.28 3.17
C LYS A 92 -9.00 12.77 2.12
N VAL A 93 -7.70 12.78 2.45
CA VAL A 93 -6.64 13.24 1.55
C VAL A 93 -6.43 12.23 0.42
N PHE A 94 -6.53 10.92 0.70
CA PHE A 94 -6.46 9.89 -0.34
C PHE A 94 -7.58 10.06 -1.36
N MET A 95 -8.84 10.13 -0.91
CA MET A 95 -10.01 10.32 -1.78
C MET A 95 -9.87 11.58 -2.64
N LYS A 96 -9.46 12.71 -2.03
CA LYS A 96 -9.28 13.98 -2.74
C LYS A 96 -8.20 13.91 -3.83
N LYS A 97 -7.13 13.14 -3.63
CA LYS A 97 -5.97 13.09 -4.55
C LYS A 97 -6.04 11.97 -5.59
N PHE A 98 -6.65 10.83 -5.24
CA PHE A 98 -6.56 9.60 -6.04
C PHE A 98 -7.91 9.06 -6.50
N ILE A 99 -9.03 9.53 -5.97
CA ILE A 99 -10.36 9.04 -6.36
C ILE A 99 -11.15 10.15 -7.05
N CYS A 100 -11.39 11.27 -6.36
CA CYS A 100 -12.20 12.37 -6.88
C CYS A 100 -11.74 12.95 -8.22
N PRO A 101 -10.43 13.13 -8.48
CA PRO A 101 -9.98 13.71 -9.75
C PRO A 101 -10.26 12.83 -10.98
N TYR A 102 -10.44 11.53 -10.78
CA TYR A 102 -10.58 10.55 -11.85
C TYR A 102 -11.99 9.98 -11.97
N LYS A 103 -12.99 10.64 -11.36
CA LYS A 103 -14.39 10.18 -11.40
C LYS A 103 -14.93 10.03 -12.81
N GLU A 104 -14.57 10.94 -13.72
CA GLU A 104 -14.99 10.90 -15.13
C GLU A 104 -14.13 9.94 -15.97
N ALA A 105 -12.81 9.98 -15.78
CA ALA A 105 -11.87 9.12 -16.52
C ALA A 105 -11.95 7.64 -16.11
N ALA A 106 -12.43 7.35 -14.90
CA ALA A 106 -12.55 6.02 -14.34
C ALA A 106 -13.85 5.89 -13.54
N LEU A 107 -14.98 5.82 -14.26
CA LEU A 107 -16.36 5.79 -13.74
C LEU A 107 -16.60 4.79 -12.59
N HIS A 108 -15.87 3.67 -12.56
CA HIS A 108 -16.03 2.64 -11.53
C HIS A 108 -14.99 2.68 -10.41
N LEU A 109 -13.99 3.57 -10.48
CA LEU A 109 -12.87 3.60 -9.54
C LEU A 109 -13.31 3.75 -8.08
N ALA A 110 -14.27 4.63 -7.82
CA ALA A 110 -14.79 4.85 -6.46
C ALA A 110 -15.57 3.64 -5.94
N GLN A 111 -16.32 2.96 -6.81
CA GLN A 111 -17.11 1.77 -6.47
C GLN A 111 -16.19 0.57 -6.22
N ASP A 112 -15.21 0.37 -7.10
CA ASP A 112 -14.19 -0.66 -6.99
C ASP A 112 -13.33 -0.45 -5.73
N TYR A 113 -12.97 0.79 -5.41
CA TYR A 113 -12.29 1.12 -4.16
C TYR A 113 -13.15 0.79 -2.94
N ALA A 114 -14.45 1.15 -2.95
CA ALA A 114 -15.36 0.83 -1.85
C ALA A 114 -15.55 -0.68 -1.66
N ALA A 115 -15.64 -1.45 -2.75
CA ALA A 115 -15.68 -2.92 -2.72
C ALA A 115 -14.37 -3.50 -2.16
N ALA A 116 -13.23 -2.96 -2.60
CA ALA A 116 -11.93 -3.35 -2.07
C ALA A 116 -11.79 -3.10 -0.56
N CYS A 117 -12.31 -1.98 -0.05
CA CYS A 117 -12.35 -1.70 1.38
C CYS A 117 -13.18 -2.70 2.19
N ARG A 118 -14.12 -3.42 1.55
CA ARG A 118 -14.90 -4.53 2.15
C ARG A 118 -14.23 -5.90 2.00
N GLY A 119 -13.05 -5.96 1.37
CA GLY A 119 -12.30 -7.19 1.14
C GLY A 119 -12.59 -7.87 -0.20
N GLU A 120 -13.48 -7.31 -1.03
CA GLU A 120 -13.73 -7.82 -2.37
C GLU A 120 -12.57 -7.42 -3.31
N VAL A 121 -12.24 -8.21 -4.34
CA VAL A 121 -11.22 -7.80 -5.32
C VAL A 121 -11.89 -7.58 -6.68
N PRO A 122 -12.21 -6.32 -7.03
CA PRO A 122 -12.79 -5.97 -8.32
C PRO A 122 -11.95 -6.48 -9.49
N ALA A 123 -12.60 -6.86 -10.58
CA ALA A 123 -11.93 -7.37 -11.78
C ALA A 123 -10.88 -6.38 -12.33
N ARG A 124 -11.15 -5.07 -12.23
CA ARG A 124 -10.27 -3.99 -12.71
C ARG A 124 -8.98 -3.82 -11.90
N PHE A 125 -8.93 -4.40 -10.70
CA PHE A 125 -7.76 -4.42 -9.83
C PHE A 125 -6.97 -5.73 -9.91
N ARG A 126 -7.31 -6.61 -10.85
CA ARG A 126 -6.55 -7.83 -11.16
C ARG A 126 -5.46 -7.47 -12.15
N PHE A 127 -4.34 -6.98 -11.63
CA PHE A 127 -3.10 -6.82 -12.38
C PHE A 127 -2.46 -8.22 -12.53
N THR A 128 -2.20 -8.62 -13.77
CA THR A 128 -1.48 -9.85 -14.15
C THR A 128 0.01 -9.64 -14.08
#